data_AF-A0A2W5UI79-F1
#
_entry.id   AF-A0A2W5UI79-F1
#
_cell.length_a   1.000
_cell.length_b   1.000
_cell.length_c   1.000
_cell.angle_alpha   90.00
_cell.angle_beta   90.00
_cell.angle_gamma   90.00
#
_symmetry.space_group_name_H-M   'P 1'
#
loop_
_entity.id
_entity.type
_entity.pdbx_description
1 polymer ?
#
loop_
_entity_poly.entity_id
_entity_poly.type
_entity_poly.pdbx_seq_one_letter_code
_entity_poly.pdbx_strand_id
1 'polypeptide(L)'
;MAQEIRKRGTRPRGARTPISLRVPVDHHDVYQQKADALGIPLSSYVAMRMAELEGLDVPAYVQEELRKADVRRFIERTQEELPLAQTA
;
A
#
# COMPACT_ATOMS: atom_id res chain seq x y z
N MET A 1 20.52 29.09 8.03
CA MET A 1 19.40 29.12 7.05
C MET A 1 18.93 27.68 6.85
N ALA A 2 17.91 27.24 7.59
CA ALA A 2 17.37 25.89 7.45
C ALA A 2 16.58 25.81 6.13
N GLN A 3 17.02 25.01 5.17
CA GLN A 3 16.23 24.72 3.97
C GLN A 3 15.05 23.84 4.36
N GLU A 4 13.84 24.38 4.28
CA GLU A 4 12.61 23.60 4.36
C GLU A 4 12.63 22.53 3.26
N ILE A 5 12.67 21.26 3.68
CA ILE A 5 12.54 20.12 2.78
C ILE A 5 11.11 20.16 2.21
N ARG A 6 10.93 20.74 1.03
CA ARG A 6 9.64 20.70 0.33
C ARG A 6 9.26 19.24 0.11
N LYS A 7 8.20 18.77 0.77
CA LYS A 7 7.63 17.43 0.55
C LYS A 7 7.30 17.31 -0.95
N ARG A 8 8.02 16.43 -1.66
CA ARG A 8 7.67 16.11 -3.06
C ARG A 8 6.21 15.65 -3.08
N GLY A 9 5.38 16.28 -3.90
CA GLY A 9 3.99 15.88 -4.07
C GLY A 9 3.88 14.41 -4.49
N THR A 10 2.74 13.79 -4.18
CA THR A 10 2.43 12.42 -4.60
C THR A 10 2.57 12.30 -6.12
N ARG A 11 3.35 11.32 -6.59
CA ARG A 11 3.52 11.08 -8.04
C ARG A 11 2.13 10.90 -8.69
N PRO A 12 1.90 11.48 -9.88
CA PRO A 12 0.64 11.31 -10.59
C PRO A 12 0.41 9.82 -10.89
N ARG A 13 -0.81 9.34 -10.63
CA ARG A 13 -1.21 7.93 -10.79
C ARG A 13 -1.80 7.60 -12.18
N GLY A 14 -1.55 8.47 -13.17
CA GLY A 14 -2.13 8.35 -14.52
C GLY A 14 -3.59 8.84 -14.62
N ALA A 15 -4.13 8.78 -15.83
CA ALA A 15 -5.54 9.10 -16.13
C ALA A 15 -6.46 8.00 -15.56
N ARG A 16 -7.53 8.40 -14.86
CA ARG A 16 -8.39 7.49 -14.13
C ARG A 16 -9.76 8.10 -13.86
N THR A 17 -10.78 7.26 -13.87
CA THR A 17 -12.17 7.66 -13.59
C THR A 17 -12.56 7.14 -12.20
N PRO A 18 -13.23 7.94 -11.34
CA PRO A 18 -13.67 7.47 -10.04
C PRO A 18 -14.82 6.46 -10.18
N ILE A 19 -14.82 5.45 -9.31
CA ILE A 19 -15.94 4.53 -9.10
C ILE A 19 -16.47 4.76 -7.69
N SER A 20 -17.74 5.14 -7.56
CA SER A 20 -18.41 5.33 -6.27
C SER A 20 -19.30 4.13 -5.98
N LEU A 21 -19.01 3.37 -4.92
CA LEU A 21 -19.74 2.18 -4.54
C LEU A 21 -19.99 2.16 -3.02
N ARG A 22 -21.16 1.66 -2.62
CA ARG A 22 -21.43 1.23 -1.24
C ARG A 22 -21.46 -0.29 -1.20
N VAL A 23 -20.82 -0.87 -0.20
CA VAL A 23 -20.81 -2.31 0.05
C VAL A 23 -21.39 -2.58 1.44
N PRO A 24 -21.91 -3.80 1.70
CA PRO A 24 -22.22 -4.25 3.05
C PRO A 24 -21.04 -4.04 4.03
N VAL A 25 -21.33 -3.78 5.30
CA VAL A 25 -20.31 -3.45 6.32
C VAL A 25 -19.35 -4.61 6.52
N ASP A 26 -19.87 -5.82 6.60
CA ASP A 26 -19.11 -7.07 6.68
C ASP A 26 -18.16 -7.25 5.48
N HIS A 27 -18.58 -6.87 4.27
CA HIS A 27 -17.71 -6.90 3.10
C HIS A 27 -16.58 -5.88 3.22
N HIS A 28 -16.91 -4.65 3.66
CA HIS A 28 -15.90 -3.61 3.87
C HIS A 28 -14.82 -4.09 4.85
N ASP A 29 -15.21 -4.67 5.98
CA ASP A 29 -14.28 -5.15 6.99
C ASP A 29 -13.38 -6.28 6.47
N VAL A 30 -13.94 -7.22 5.70
CA VAL A 30 -13.15 -8.27 5.05
C VAL A 30 -12.16 -7.69 4.05
N TYR A 31 -12.54 -6.69 3.26
CA TYR A 31 -11.64 -6.06 2.30
C TYR A 31 -10.55 -5.25 3.00
N GLN A 32 -10.90 -4.56 4.09
CA GLN A 32 -9.95 -3.80 4.89
C GLN A 32 -8.90 -4.72 5.52
N GLN A 33 -9.31 -5.83 6.14
CA GLN A 33 -8.39 -6.83 6.69
C GLN A 33 -7.42 -7.37 5.64
N LYS A 34 -7.91 -7.65 4.43
CA LYS A 34 -7.06 -8.14 3.33
C LYS A 34 -6.11 -7.06 2.80
N ALA A 35 -6.55 -5.81 2.74
CA ALA A 35 -5.71 -4.69 2.35
C ALA A 35 -4.58 -4.46 3.38
N ASP A 36 -4.93 -4.53 4.68
CA ASP A 36 -3.98 -4.40 5.79
C ASP A 36 -2.95 -5.54 5.80
N ALA A 37 -3.39 -6.79 5.58
CA ALA A 37 -2.50 -7.94 5.45
C ALA A 37 -1.49 -7.79 4.29
N LEU A 38 -1.84 -7.05 3.24
CA LEU A 38 -0.96 -6.72 2.14
C LEU A 38 -0.16 -5.42 2.37
N GLY A 39 -0.50 -4.64 3.40
CA GLY A 39 0.10 -3.35 3.69
C GLY A 39 -0.20 -2.28 2.63
N ILE A 40 -1.34 -2.36 1.94
CA ILE A 40 -1.75 -1.42 0.88
C ILE A 40 -3.08 -0.74 1.21
N PRO A 41 -3.40 0.41 0.58
CA PRO A 41 -4.69 1.05 0.75
C PRO A 41 -5.87 0.18 0.28
N LEU A 42 -7.02 0.27 0.97
CA LEU A 42 -8.24 -0.46 0.63
C LEU A 42 -8.67 -0.28 -0.84
N SER A 43 -8.63 0.96 -1.35
CA SER A 43 -8.98 1.24 -2.75
C SER A 43 -8.05 0.57 -3.76
N SER A 44 -6.76 0.42 -3.41
CA SER A 44 -5.79 -0.29 -4.22
C SER A 44 -6.01 -1.80 -4.20
N TYR A 45 -6.37 -2.35 -3.03
CA TYR A 45 -6.78 -3.75 -2.91
C TYR A 45 -8.01 -4.05 -3.78
N VAL A 46 -9.05 -3.21 -3.73
CA VAL A 46 -10.25 -3.38 -4.55
C VAL A 46 -9.94 -3.27 -6.04
N ALA A 47 -9.16 -2.26 -6.46
CA ALA A 47 -8.76 -2.10 -7.86
C ALA A 47 -7.95 -3.30 -8.38
N MET A 48 -7.02 -3.81 -7.57
CA MET A 48 -6.24 -5.01 -7.88
C MET A 48 -7.15 -6.22 -8.07
N ARG A 49 -8.03 -6.47 -7.10
CA ARG A 49 -8.86 -7.68 -7.11
C ARG A 49 -9.89 -7.68 -8.23
N MET A 50 -10.40 -6.51 -8.61
CA MET A 50 -11.24 -6.35 -9.80
C MET A 50 -10.44 -6.58 -11.08
N ALA A 51 -9.22 -6.02 -11.21
CA ALA A 51 -8.38 -6.28 -12.38
C ALA A 51 -8.08 -7.77 -12.55
N GLU A 52 -7.69 -8.46 -11.47
CA GLU A 52 -7.42 -9.89 -11.48
C GLU A 52 -8.66 -10.74 -11.83
N LEU A 53 -9.84 -10.35 -11.36
CA LEU A 53 -11.09 -11.05 -11.65
C LEU A 53 -11.45 -10.94 -13.14
N GLU A 54 -11.23 -9.77 -13.73
CA GLU A 54 -11.57 -9.45 -15.13
C GLU A 54 -10.43 -9.80 -16.11
N GLY A 55 -9.32 -10.35 -15.64
CA GLY A 55 -8.15 -10.66 -16.47
C GLY A 55 -7.44 -9.42 -17.04
N LEU A 56 -7.54 -8.29 -16.35
CA LEU A 56 -6.88 -7.03 -16.70
C LEU A 56 -5.53 -6.89 -15.97
N ASP A 57 -4.63 -6.09 -16.55
CA ASP A 57 -3.37 -5.74 -15.91
C ASP A 57 -3.60 -4.95 -14.61
N VAL A 58 -2.91 -5.37 -13.54
CA VAL A 58 -2.93 -4.64 -12.26
C VAL A 58 -2.30 -3.25 -12.44
N PRO A 59 -2.97 -2.14 -12.05
CA PRO A 59 -2.45 -0.80 -12.28
C PRO A 59 -1.05 -0.57 -11.68
N ALA A 60 -0.17 0.12 -12.42
CA ALA A 60 1.22 0.32 -12.02
C ALA A 60 1.38 1.00 -10.63
N TYR A 61 0.47 1.89 -10.25
CA TYR A 61 0.51 2.53 -8.93
C TYR A 61 0.23 1.53 -7.79
N VAL A 62 -0.57 0.49 -8.03
CA VAL A 62 -0.85 -0.58 -7.05
C VAL A 62 0.38 -1.46 -6.91
N GLN A 63 1.02 -1.83 -8.02
CA GLN A 63 2.27 -2.60 -8.00
C GLN A 63 3.38 -1.86 -7.23
N GLU A 64 3.44 -0.53 -7.37
CA GLU A 64 4.34 0.32 -6.59
C GLU A 64 4.03 0.29 -5.08
N GLU A 65 2.76 0.31 -4.70
CA GLU A 65 2.33 0.25 -3.31
C GLU A 65 2.64 -1.11 -2.68
N LEU A 66 2.41 -2.20 -3.40
CA LEU A 66 2.80 -3.57 -2.99
C LEU A 66 4.31 -3.65 -2.74
N ARG A 67 5.12 -3.18 -3.70
CA ARG A 67 6.58 -3.19 -3.53
C ARG A 67 7.04 -2.38 -2.32
N LYS A 68 6.41 -1.22 -2.07
CA LYS A 68 6.70 -0.42 -0.88
C LYS A 68 6.28 -1.13 0.41
N ALA A 69 5.16 -1.86 0.40
CA ALA A 69 4.73 -2.66 1.54
C ALA A 69 5.72 -3.78 1.84
N ASP A 70 6.23 -4.46 0.82
CA ASP A 70 7.24 -5.52 0.98
C ASP A 70 8.56 -4.97 1.50
N VAL A 71 9.02 -3.82 0.98
CA VAL A 71 10.21 -3.14 1.49
C VAL A 71 10.04 -2.74 2.95
N ARG A 72 8.88 -2.19 3.34
CA ARG A 72 8.61 -1.85 4.75
C ARG A 72 8.68 -3.08 5.65
N ARG A 73 7.99 -4.16 5.27
CA ARG A 73 8.01 -5.43 6.02
C ARG A 73 9.42 -6.01 6.15
N PHE A 74 10.22 -5.91 5.09
CA PHE A 74 11.61 -6.36 5.12
C PHE A 74 12.45 -5.53 6.10
N ILE A 75 12.32 -4.20 6.08
CA ILE A 75 13.03 -3.30 7.00
C ILE A 75 12.63 -3.57 8.44
N GLU A 76 11.34 -3.68 8.72
CA GLU A 76 10.81 -3.97 10.07
C GLU A 76 11.38 -5.28 10.61
N ARG A 77 11.33 -6.36 9.82
CA ARG A 77 11.92 -7.65 10.21
C ARG A 77 13.43 -7.55 10.47
N THR A 78 14.16 -6.81 9.65
CA THR A 78 15.61 -6.65 9.80
C THR A 78 15.98 -5.81 11.03
N GLN A 79 15.14 -4.86 11.42
CA GLN A 79 15.34 -4.06 12.64
C GLN A 79 15.08 -4.86 13.92
N GLU A 80 14.11 -5.78 13.89
CA GLU A 80 13.82 -6.69 15.00
C GLU A 80 14.95 -7.71 15.26
N GLU A 81 15.77 -8.03 14.26
CA GLU A 81 16.87 -9.00 14.32
C GLU A 81 18.22 -8.42 14.82
N LEU A 82 18.33 -7.11 15.07
CA LEU A 82 19.55 -6.51 15.63
C LEU A 82 19.47 -6.51 17.17
N PRO A 83 20.13 -7.44 17.88
CA PRO A 83 20.27 -7.31 19.32
C PRO A 83 21.04 -6.03 19.59
N LEU A 84 20.44 -5.14 20.40
CA LEU A 84 21.09 -3.99 21.01
C LEU A 84 22.48 -4.46 21.47
N ALA A 85 23.53 -4.01 20.79
CA ALA A 85 24.88 -4.19 21.26
C ALA A 85 24.94 -3.50 22.62
N GLN A 86 24.86 -4.29 23.69
CA GLN A 86 25.09 -3.81 25.04
C GLN A 86 26.55 -3.35 25.07
N THR A 87 26.74 -2.04 24.93
CA THR A 87 28.01 -1.39 25.24
C THR A 87 28.24 -1.56 26.74
N ALA A 88 29.18 -2.44 27.07
CA ALA A 88 29.76 -2.61 28.40
C ALA A 88 30.72 -1.46 28.74
#